data_AF-A0A929RQI9-F1
#
_entry.id   AF-A0A929RQI9-F1
#
_cell.length_a   1.000
_cell.length_b   1.000
_cell.length_c   1.000
_cell.angle_alpha   90.00
_cell.angle_beta   90.00
_cell.angle_gamma   90.00
#
_symmetry.space_group_name_H-M   'P 1'
#
loop_
_entity.id
_entity.type
_entity.pdbx_description
1 polymer ?
#
loop_
_entity_poly.entity_id
_entity_poly.type
_entity_poly.pdbx_seq_one_letter_code
_entity_poly.pdbx_strand_id
1 'polypeptide(L)'
;MLSAAGALTLSFGATPAVADQPTPIHLVEVYDITPGEFATHEVTLSTAVPLVAQQCQSMGAGAQASSATLTDVDGVTGCHFTWELEDVGVEVVTIDDGGVFHFHSVSASLLEGFSTPEAVATIDSVTLVAHASTIVEASAGGAITSAGASTKTDASTVTWLNVNEDVNATGTVDPSAVDVASSPSPAAALPV
;
A
#
# COMPACT_ATOMS: atom_id res chain seq x y z
N MET A 1 -9.60 11.99 3.79
CA MET A 1 -10.89 11.38 3.44
C MET A 1 -10.80 10.84 2.02
N LEU A 2 -10.11 9.70 1.83
CA LEU A 2 -10.35 8.85 0.68
C LEU A 2 -11.71 8.17 0.94
N SER A 3 -12.78 8.88 0.61
CA SER A 3 -14.14 8.40 0.80
C SER A 3 -14.84 8.38 -0.54
N ALA A 4 -14.95 7.19 -1.11
CA ALA A 4 -16.16 6.64 -1.72
C ALA A 4 -15.76 5.44 -2.56
N ALA A 5 -15.86 4.24 -1.98
CA ALA A 5 -15.92 3.00 -2.74
C ALA A 5 -17.12 3.10 -3.70
N GLY A 6 -16.85 3.45 -4.96
CA GLY A 6 -17.81 3.27 -6.03
C GLY A 6 -18.05 1.78 -6.19
N ALA A 7 -19.30 1.32 -6.06
CA ALA A 7 -19.64 -0.09 -6.24
C ALA A 7 -19.13 -0.58 -7.61
N LEU A 8 -18.05 -1.37 -7.58
CA LEU A 8 -17.43 -1.95 -8.77
C LEU A 8 -18.30 -3.11 -9.24
N THR A 9 -18.92 -2.98 -10.41
CA THR A 9 -19.65 -4.09 -11.04
C THR A 9 -18.68 -4.86 -11.94
N LEU A 10 -18.15 -5.97 -11.44
CA LEU A 10 -17.32 -6.88 -12.22
C LEU A 10 -18.21 -7.61 -13.23
N SER A 11 -18.25 -7.10 -14.46
CA SER A 11 -19.00 -7.74 -15.54
C SER A 11 -18.17 -8.88 -16.14
N PHE A 12 -18.18 -10.05 -15.49
CA PHE A 12 -17.68 -11.28 -16.09
C PHE A 12 -18.69 -11.72 -17.16
N GLY A 13 -18.24 -12.01 -18.38
CA GLY A 13 -19.12 -12.43 -19.46
C GLY A 13 -19.81 -13.75 -19.13
N ALA A 14 -21.02 -13.69 -18.59
CA ALA A 14 -21.75 -14.86 -18.08
C ALA A 14 -22.41 -15.67 -19.21
N THR A 15 -22.19 -16.98 -19.19
CA THR A 15 -23.16 -17.97 -19.68
C THR A 15 -23.98 -18.45 -18.47
N PRO A 16 -25.29 -18.72 -18.60
CA PRO A 16 -26.16 -18.87 -17.45
C PRO A 16 -26.06 -20.28 -16.83
N ALA A 17 -26.20 -20.31 -15.51
CA ALA A 17 -26.51 -21.47 -14.65
C ALA A 17 -25.33 -22.27 -14.07
N VAL A 18 -24.70 -21.72 -13.04
CA VAL A 18 -24.31 -22.45 -11.82
C VAL A 18 -24.64 -21.52 -10.65
N ALA A 19 -24.97 -22.04 -9.46
CA ALA A 19 -24.95 -21.23 -8.26
C ALA A 19 -23.53 -20.70 -8.08
N ASP A 20 -23.25 -19.50 -8.60
CA ASP A 20 -21.90 -18.95 -8.70
C ASP A 20 -21.31 -18.84 -7.30
N GLN A 21 -20.30 -19.68 -7.04
CA GLN A 21 -19.42 -19.39 -5.92
C GLN A 21 -18.75 -18.07 -6.24
N PRO A 22 -18.67 -17.12 -5.28
CA PRO A 22 -18.10 -15.83 -5.55
C PRO A 22 -16.68 -16.00 -6.09
N THR A 23 -16.36 -15.27 -7.15
CA THR A 23 -15.05 -15.34 -7.80
C THR A 23 -13.97 -14.95 -6.79
N PRO A 24 -12.96 -15.80 -6.52
CA PRO A 24 -11.89 -15.43 -5.61
C PRO A 24 -11.01 -14.37 -6.26
N ILE A 25 -10.76 -13.29 -5.51
CA ILE A 25 -9.85 -12.21 -5.86
C ILE A 25 -8.71 -12.22 -4.85
N HIS A 26 -7.49 -12.27 -5.36
CA HIS A 26 -6.26 -12.29 -4.58
C HIS A 26 -5.56 -10.94 -4.69
N LEU A 27 -5.32 -10.31 -3.54
CA LEU A 27 -4.67 -9.00 -3.44
C LEU A 27 -3.30 -9.16 -2.79
N VAL A 28 -2.28 -8.57 -3.41
CA VAL A 28 -0.95 -8.41 -2.83
C VAL A 28 -0.67 -6.92 -2.73
N GLU A 29 -0.45 -6.44 -1.52
CA GLU A 29 -0.20 -5.03 -1.24
C GLU A 29 1.27 -4.78 -0.93
N VAL A 30 1.82 -3.71 -1.50
CA VAL A 30 3.16 -3.23 -1.22
C VAL A 30 3.11 -1.73 -0.94
N TYR A 31 3.63 -1.32 0.20
CA TYR A 31 3.85 0.08 0.54
C TYR A 31 5.35 0.34 0.47
N ASP A 32 5.77 1.21 -0.45
CA ASP A 32 7.16 1.61 -0.62
C ASP A 32 7.30 3.08 -0.20
N ILE A 33 8.04 3.30 0.89
CA ILE A 33 8.14 4.60 1.54
C ILE A 33 9.59 4.98 1.71
N THR A 34 9.92 6.18 1.24
CA THR A 34 11.12 6.93 1.60
C THR A 34 10.71 8.20 2.32
N PRO A 35 10.84 8.27 3.65
CA PRO A 35 10.43 9.44 4.43
C PRO A 35 10.98 10.75 3.87
N GLY A 36 10.10 11.72 3.61
CA GLY A 36 10.46 13.03 3.07
C GLY A 36 10.79 13.08 1.57
N GLU A 37 10.74 11.95 0.85
CA GLU A 37 10.98 11.90 -0.59
C GLU A 37 9.74 11.42 -1.35
N PHE A 38 9.22 10.24 -1.03
CA PHE A 38 8.02 9.69 -1.65
C PHE A 38 7.38 8.60 -0.79
N ALA A 39 6.11 8.34 -1.05
CA ALA A 39 5.43 7.16 -0.55
C ALA A 39 4.47 6.65 -1.64
N THR A 40 4.57 5.38 -1.97
CA THR A 40 3.69 4.72 -2.94
C THR A 40 2.98 3.55 -2.27
N HIS A 41 1.74 3.36 -2.68
CA HIS A 41 0.96 2.16 -2.38
C HIS A 41 0.70 1.44 -3.69
N GLU A 42 1.04 0.17 -3.73
CA GLU A 42 0.88 -0.69 -4.88
C GLU A 42 0.01 -1.87 -4.50
N VAL A 43 -0.97 -2.18 -5.35
CA VAL A 43 -1.83 -3.34 -5.17
C VAL A 43 -1.83 -4.16 -6.45
N THR A 44 -1.39 -5.40 -6.34
CA THR A 44 -1.54 -6.41 -7.40
C THR A 44 -2.79 -7.22 -7.13
N LEU A 45 -3.71 -7.18 -8.07
CA LEU A 45 -4.96 -7.93 -8.06
C LEU A 45 -4.88 -9.05 -9.08
N SER A 46 -5.11 -10.28 -8.65
CA SER A 46 -5.21 -11.46 -9.51
C SER A 46 -6.50 -12.23 -9.26
N THR A 47 -6.95 -12.95 -10.28
CA THR A 47 -8.11 -13.85 -10.20
C THR A 47 -7.80 -15.12 -10.98
N ALA A 48 -8.68 -16.12 -10.92
CA ALA A 48 -8.54 -17.35 -11.71
C ALA A 48 -8.70 -17.13 -13.24
N VAL A 49 -9.22 -15.97 -13.66
CA VAL A 49 -9.50 -15.63 -15.06
C VAL A 49 -8.70 -14.39 -15.44
N PRO A 50 -8.13 -14.33 -16.66
CA PRO A 50 -7.38 -13.15 -17.09
C PRO A 50 -8.27 -11.91 -17.15
N LEU A 51 -7.80 -10.84 -16.54
CA LEU A 51 -8.39 -9.51 -16.60
C LEU A 51 -7.93 -8.76 -17.84
N VAL A 52 -8.76 -7.83 -18.30
CA VAL A 52 -8.46 -6.99 -19.48
C VAL A 52 -8.17 -5.55 -19.08
N ALA A 53 -7.44 -4.83 -19.94
CA ALA A 53 -7.01 -3.46 -19.66
C ALA A 53 -8.16 -2.54 -19.26
N GLN A 54 -9.32 -2.66 -19.91
CA GLN A 54 -10.51 -1.86 -19.60
C GLN A 54 -11.05 -2.14 -18.19
N GLN A 55 -10.99 -3.39 -17.71
CA GLN A 55 -11.40 -3.73 -16.36
C GLN A 55 -10.45 -3.13 -15.33
N CYS A 56 -9.13 -3.28 -15.54
CA CYS A 56 -8.13 -2.65 -14.68
C CYS A 56 -8.29 -1.13 -14.65
N GLN A 57 -8.47 -0.48 -15.80
CA GLN A 57 -8.68 0.97 -15.85
C GLN A 57 -9.96 1.40 -15.13
N SER A 58 -11.06 0.66 -15.28
CA SER A 58 -12.32 0.96 -14.59
C SER A 58 -12.18 0.80 -13.08
N MET A 59 -11.51 -0.25 -12.61
CA MET A 59 -11.26 -0.49 -11.20
C MET A 59 -10.33 0.56 -10.60
N GLY A 60 -9.22 0.85 -11.28
CA GLY A 60 -8.27 1.87 -10.85
C GLY A 60 -8.90 3.26 -10.79
N ALA A 61 -9.71 3.64 -11.77
CA ALA A 61 -10.45 4.90 -11.72
C ALA A 61 -11.47 4.94 -10.58
N GLY A 62 -12.18 3.85 -10.32
CA GLY A 62 -13.13 3.72 -9.22
C GLY A 62 -12.47 3.81 -7.84
N ALA A 63 -11.26 3.26 -7.71
CA ALA A 63 -10.44 3.31 -6.51
C ALA A 63 -9.49 4.53 -6.46
N GLN A 64 -9.61 5.44 -7.42
CA GLN A 64 -8.79 6.67 -7.54
C GLN A 64 -7.27 6.41 -7.57
N ALA A 65 -6.85 5.30 -8.19
CA ALA A 65 -5.44 5.00 -8.40
C ALA A 65 -4.80 5.99 -9.37
N SER A 66 -3.58 6.44 -9.06
CA SER A 66 -2.74 7.25 -9.96
C SER A 66 -2.43 6.48 -11.25
N SER A 67 -2.26 5.16 -11.15
CA SER A 67 -2.00 4.28 -12.28
C SER A 67 -2.77 2.97 -12.17
N ALA A 68 -3.14 2.40 -13.33
CA ALA A 68 -3.77 1.08 -13.44
C ALA A 68 -3.28 0.38 -14.70
N THR A 69 -2.53 -0.70 -14.54
CA THR A 69 -1.88 -1.43 -15.63
C THR A 69 -2.18 -2.91 -15.58
N LEU A 70 -1.95 -3.62 -16.69
CA LEU A 70 -2.00 -5.07 -16.71
C LEU A 70 -0.67 -5.62 -16.22
N THR A 71 -0.73 -6.65 -15.39
CA THR A 71 0.46 -7.37 -14.93
C THR A 71 0.24 -8.87 -15.08
N ASP A 72 1.32 -9.65 -15.19
CA ASP A 72 1.26 -11.11 -15.19
C ASP A 72 1.45 -11.61 -13.76
N VAL A 73 0.49 -12.40 -13.26
CA VAL A 73 0.53 -13.04 -11.96
C VAL A 73 0.39 -14.53 -12.17
N ASP A 74 1.49 -15.27 -12.02
CA ASP A 74 1.57 -16.72 -12.21
C ASP A 74 1.00 -17.19 -13.57
N GLY A 75 1.24 -16.41 -14.64
CA GLY A 75 0.76 -16.71 -15.99
C GLY A 75 -0.71 -16.34 -16.25
N VAL A 76 -1.37 -15.67 -15.30
CA VAL A 76 -2.71 -15.09 -15.46
C VAL A 76 -2.60 -13.57 -15.44
N THR A 77 -3.24 -12.92 -16.42
CA THR A 77 -3.26 -11.45 -16.46
C THR A 77 -4.09 -10.89 -15.31
N GLY A 78 -3.42 -10.18 -14.40
CA GLY A 78 -4.00 -9.41 -13.31
C GLY A 78 -3.94 -7.90 -13.57
N CYS A 79 -4.32 -7.13 -12.55
CA CYS A 79 -4.19 -5.67 -12.53
C CYS A 79 -3.13 -5.26 -11.52
N HIS A 80 -2.31 -4.27 -11.88
CA HIS A 80 -1.43 -3.59 -10.95
C HIS A 80 -1.91 -2.14 -10.83
N PHE A 81 -2.17 -1.73 -9.60
CA PHE A 81 -2.64 -0.40 -9.25
C PHE A 81 -1.56 0.31 -8.44
N THR A 82 -1.39 1.61 -8.70
CA THR A 82 -0.45 2.45 -7.96
C THR A 82 -1.15 3.71 -7.49
N TRP A 83 -0.98 4.04 -6.21
CA TRP A 83 -1.34 5.33 -5.64
C TRP A 83 -0.07 6.04 -5.21
N GLU A 84 0.12 7.24 -5.73
CA GLU A 84 1.11 8.17 -5.22
C GLU A 84 0.52 8.84 -3.99
N LEU A 85 1.13 8.61 -2.83
CA LEU A 85 0.72 9.24 -1.57
C LEU A 85 1.38 10.62 -1.51
N GLU A 86 1.01 11.50 -2.45
CA GLU A 86 1.48 12.90 -2.50
C GLU A 86 1.04 13.61 -1.21
N ASP A 87 2.01 14.15 -0.48
CA ASP A 87 1.91 14.58 0.93
C ASP A 87 1.89 13.38 1.90
N VAL A 88 3.09 12.95 2.32
CA VAL A 88 3.36 11.81 3.21
C VAL A 88 2.40 11.72 4.41
N GLY A 89 1.34 10.94 4.25
CA GLY A 89 0.79 10.07 5.30
C GLY A 89 0.04 10.72 6.47
N VAL A 90 -0.99 11.50 6.18
CA VAL A 90 -2.00 11.77 7.22
C VAL A 90 -2.84 10.54 7.61
N GLU A 91 -2.89 9.50 6.77
CA GLU A 91 -3.70 8.30 7.06
C GLU A 91 -2.86 7.00 7.11
N VAL A 92 -1.76 6.91 6.35
CA VAL A 92 -0.98 5.67 6.20
C VAL A 92 0.40 5.71 6.86
N VAL A 93 1.11 6.84 6.85
CA VAL A 93 2.45 6.99 7.45
C VAL A 93 2.63 8.32 8.16
N THR A 94 2.63 8.34 9.48
CA THR A 94 2.90 9.56 10.25
C THR A 94 4.33 9.54 10.79
N ILE A 95 5.04 10.67 10.71
CA ILE A 95 6.37 10.82 11.30
C ILE A 95 6.29 11.83 12.44
N ASP A 96 6.64 11.40 13.65
CA ASP A 96 6.69 12.27 14.82
C ASP A 96 7.97 13.12 14.85
N ASP A 97 7.95 14.21 15.63
CA ASP A 97 9.11 15.10 15.86
C ASP A 97 10.37 14.37 16.36
N GLY A 98 10.23 13.15 16.90
CA GLY A 98 11.32 12.28 17.32
C GLY A 98 11.97 11.45 16.21
N GLY A 99 11.52 11.56 14.95
CA GLY A 99 11.98 10.74 13.83
C GLY A 99 11.43 9.30 13.87
N VAL A 100 10.35 9.08 14.60
CA VAL A 100 9.64 7.78 14.63
C VAL A 100 8.55 7.82 13.57
N PHE A 101 8.53 6.84 12.68
CA PHE A 101 7.44 6.67 11.73
C PHE A 101 6.44 5.62 12.24
N HIS A 102 5.17 5.89 12.00
CA HIS A 102 4.02 5.06 12.33
C HIS A 102 3.30 4.73 11.03
N PHE A 103 3.32 3.46 10.66
CA PHE A 103 2.61 2.92 9.51
C PHE A 103 1.28 2.27 9.93
N HIS A 104 0.22 2.57 9.20
CA HIS A 104 -1.11 1.95 9.30
C HIS A 104 -1.62 1.64 7.89
N SER A 105 -1.88 0.38 7.58
CA SER A 105 -2.43 -0.01 6.28
C SER A 105 -3.93 0.33 6.18
N VAL A 106 -4.44 0.46 4.96
CA VAL A 106 -5.89 0.58 4.68
C VAL A 106 -6.49 -0.71 4.10
N SER A 107 -5.86 -1.84 4.42
CA SER A 107 -6.18 -3.18 3.92
C SER A 107 -7.64 -3.59 4.13
N ALA A 108 -8.24 -3.26 5.28
CA ALA A 108 -9.65 -3.56 5.53
C ALA A 108 -10.58 -2.80 4.56
N SER A 109 -10.28 -1.53 4.30
CA SER A 109 -11.05 -0.69 3.36
C SER A 109 -10.95 -1.20 1.93
N LEU A 110 -9.78 -1.73 1.53
CA LEU A 110 -9.58 -2.35 0.22
C LEU A 110 -10.40 -3.63 0.07
N LEU A 111 -10.40 -4.50 1.09
CA LEU A 111 -11.21 -5.72 1.08
C LEU A 111 -12.69 -5.40 0.89
N GLU A 112 -13.20 -4.36 1.55
CA GLU A 112 -14.59 -3.91 1.37
C GLU A 112 -14.85 -3.35 -0.04
N GLY A 113 -13.88 -2.64 -0.63
CA GLY A 113 -14.00 -2.06 -1.97
C GLY A 113 -13.99 -3.10 -3.09
N PHE A 114 -13.23 -4.19 -2.94
CA PHE A 114 -13.12 -5.25 -3.93
C PHE A 114 -14.06 -6.44 -3.69
N SER A 115 -14.56 -6.61 -2.47
CA SER A 115 -15.54 -7.65 -2.16
C SER A 115 -16.94 -7.24 -2.60
N THR A 116 -17.58 -8.09 -3.38
CA THR A 116 -18.96 -7.94 -3.84
C THR A 116 -19.72 -9.25 -3.59
N PRO A 117 -21.06 -9.28 -3.68
CA PRO A 117 -21.80 -10.54 -3.59
C PRO A 117 -21.36 -11.60 -4.62
N GLU A 118 -20.72 -11.16 -5.71
CA GLU A 118 -20.29 -11.99 -6.84
C GLU A 118 -18.77 -12.31 -6.81
N ALA A 119 -18.00 -11.66 -5.93
CA ALA A 119 -16.56 -11.86 -5.81
C ALA A 119 -16.06 -11.62 -4.38
N VAL A 120 -15.21 -12.52 -3.87
CA VAL A 120 -14.64 -12.42 -2.51
C VAL A 120 -13.17 -12.07 -2.65
N ALA A 121 -12.78 -10.92 -2.09
CA ALA A 121 -11.38 -10.51 -2.04
C ALA A 121 -10.70 -11.04 -0.78
N THR A 122 -9.44 -11.45 -0.94
CA THR A 122 -8.53 -11.81 0.15
C THR A 122 -7.19 -11.14 -0.08
N ILE A 123 -6.56 -10.66 1.00
CA ILE A 123 -5.20 -10.13 0.92
C ILE A 123 -4.24 -11.25 1.29
N ASP A 124 -3.51 -11.73 0.29
CA ASP A 124 -2.54 -12.81 0.47
C ASP A 124 -1.31 -12.31 1.23
N SER A 125 -0.90 -11.07 0.97
CA SER A 125 0.20 -10.44 1.71
C SER A 125 0.15 -8.92 1.67
N VAL A 126 0.60 -8.29 2.75
CA VAL A 126 0.95 -6.87 2.82
C VAL A 126 2.43 -6.77 3.09
N THR A 127 3.14 -5.96 2.33
CA THR A 127 4.57 -5.69 2.55
C THR A 127 4.78 -4.19 2.71
N LEU A 128 5.44 -3.79 3.79
CA LEU A 128 5.98 -2.44 3.93
C LEU A 128 7.48 -2.50 3.65
N VAL A 129 7.94 -1.63 2.75
CA VAL A 129 9.34 -1.38 2.39
C VAL A 129 9.66 0.04 2.85
N ALA A 130 10.41 0.15 3.94
CA ALA A 130 10.78 1.43 4.54
C ALA A 130 12.27 1.71 4.26
N HIS A 131 12.52 2.62 3.31
CA HIS A 131 13.85 3.10 2.97
C HIS A 131 14.36 4.12 3.98
N ALA A 132 15.69 4.22 4.12
CA ALA A 132 16.33 5.15 5.06
C ALA A 132 15.81 5.05 6.50
N SER A 133 15.24 3.89 6.86
CA SER A 133 14.49 3.67 8.08
C SER A 133 14.69 2.26 8.60
N THR A 134 14.56 2.11 9.91
CA THR A 134 14.58 0.81 10.59
C THR A 134 13.22 0.52 11.18
N ILE A 135 12.59 -0.59 10.77
CA ILE A 135 11.35 -1.07 11.39
C ILE A 135 11.72 -1.73 12.72
N VAL A 136 11.11 -1.27 13.80
CA VAL A 136 11.40 -1.73 15.17
C VAL A 136 10.29 -2.65 15.67
N GLU A 137 9.03 -2.30 15.41
CA GLU A 137 7.88 -3.11 15.80
C GLU A 137 6.89 -3.27 14.65
N ALA A 138 6.16 -4.38 14.70
CA ALA A 138 5.09 -4.71 13.77
C ALA A 138 3.96 -5.41 14.52
N SER A 139 2.75 -5.21 14.03
CA SER A 139 1.56 -5.95 14.43
C SER A 139 1.72 -7.47 14.27
N ALA A 140 0.85 -8.22 14.94
CA ALA A 140 0.90 -9.68 14.99
C ALA A 140 0.97 -10.30 13.58
N GLY A 141 1.86 -11.27 13.40
CA GLY A 141 2.07 -11.95 12.11
C GLY A 141 3.02 -11.23 11.15
N GLY A 142 3.48 -10.02 11.47
CA GLY A 142 4.48 -9.31 10.69
C GLY A 142 5.88 -9.90 10.83
N ALA A 143 6.48 -10.31 9.72
CA ALA A 143 7.86 -10.77 9.66
C ALA A 143 8.78 -9.61 9.25
N ILE A 144 9.47 -9.02 10.23
CA ILE A 144 10.42 -7.92 10.00
C ILE A 144 11.74 -8.49 9.48
N THR A 145 12.23 -7.92 8.39
CA THR A 145 13.57 -8.15 7.85
C THR A 145 14.29 -6.80 7.81
N SER A 146 15.30 -6.64 8.66
CA SER A 146 16.11 -5.42 8.67
C SER A 146 17.32 -5.58 7.75
N ALA A 147 17.55 -4.58 6.89
CA ALA A 147 18.84 -4.45 6.22
C ALA A 147 19.87 -4.03 7.27
N GLY A 148 20.91 -4.84 7.49
CA GLY A 148 21.88 -4.64 8.59
C GLY A 148 22.66 -3.32 8.59
N ALA A 149 22.52 -2.48 7.56
CA ALA A 149 22.98 -1.10 7.51
C ALA A 149 21.84 -0.22 6.96
N SER A 150 21.64 0.98 7.51
CA SER A 150 20.67 1.97 7.00
C SER A 150 21.38 2.95 6.08
N THR A 151 21.64 2.56 4.83
CA THR A 151 21.95 3.55 3.77
C THR A 151 20.67 4.00 3.08
N LYS A 152 20.73 5.10 2.29
CA LYS A 152 19.58 5.60 1.50
C LYS A 152 18.98 4.53 0.57
N THR A 153 19.75 3.51 0.21
CA THR A 153 19.32 2.38 -0.64
C THR A 153 18.89 1.15 0.14
N ASP A 154 19.21 1.08 1.43
CA ASP A 154 18.80 -0.03 2.27
C ASP A 154 17.37 0.19 2.76
N ALA A 155 16.56 -0.85 2.65
CA ALA A 155 15.20 -0.85 3.14
C ALA A 155 15.04 -1.89 4.25
N SER A 156 14.41 -1.49 5.34
CA SER A 156 13.80 -2.46 6.24
C SER A 156 12.47 -2.87 5.65
N THR A 157 12.20 -4.17 5.60
CA THR A 157 10.93 -4.69 5.15
C THR A 157 10.18 -5.36 6.28
N VAL A 158 8.86 -5.33 6.20
CA VAL A 158 8.02 -6.19 7.02
C VAL A 158 6.92 -6.74 6.13
N THR A 159 6.67 -8.04 6.24
CA THR A 159 5.66 -8.73 5.45
C THR A 159 4.67 -9.42 6.39
N TRP A 160 3.38 -9.17 6.16
CA TRP A 160 2.26 -9.89 6.76
C TRP A 160 1.64 -10.79 5.70
N LEU A 161 1.20 -11.97 6.11
CA LEU A 161 0.55 -12.95 5.22
C LEU A 161 -0.88 -13.21 5.68
N ASN A 162 -1.78 -13.47 4.74
CA ASN A 162 -3.20 -13.75 4.98
C ASN A 162 -3.86 -12.66 5.83
N VAL A 163 -3.76 -11.41 5.37
CA VAL A 163 -4.22 -10.23 6.11
C VAL A 163 -5.73 -10.09 5.96
N ASN A 164 -6.42 -9.91 7.09
CA ASN A 164 -7.88 -9.76 7.17
C ASN A 164 -8.33 -8.51 7.93
N GLU A 165 -7.37 -7.78 8.50
CA GLU A 165 -7.56 -6.56 9.27
C GLU A 165 -6.39 -5.60 9.00
N ASP A 166 -6.52 -4.35 9.41
CA ASP A 166 -5.43 -3.38 9.21
C ASP A 166 -4.18 -3.79 10.00
N VAL A 167 -3.04 -3.73 9.33
CA VAL A 167 -1.71 -3.97 9.92
C VAL A 167 -1.02 -2.65 10.22
N ASN A 168 -0.25 -2.66 11.30
CA ASN A 168 0.56 -1.53 11.73
C ASN A 168 2.03 -1.92 11.89
N ALA A 169 2.91 -0.95 11.68
CA ALA A 169 4.33 -1.06 11.98
C ALA A 169 4.87 0.28 12.48
N THR A 170 5.91 0.24 13.29
CA THR A 170 6.62 1.43 13.76
C THR A 170 8.10 1.26 13.55
N GLY A 171 8.77 2.38 13.34
CA GLY A 171 10.22 2.37 13.19
C GLY A 171 10.84 3.74 13.34
N THR A 172 12.15 3.79 13.18
CA THR A 172 12.94 5.01 13.28
C THR A 172 13.52 5.38 11.93
N VAL A 173 13.36 6.64 11.54
CA VAL A 173 13.98 7.21 10.35
C VAL A 173 15.42 7.59 10.67
N ASP A 174 16.37 7.25 9.79
CA ASP A 174 17.75 7.71 9.93
C ASP A 174 17.88 9.13 9.37
N PRO A 175 18.06 10.16 10.22
CA PRO A 175 18.15 11.56 9.79
C PRO A 175 19.38 11.84 8.90
N SER A 176 20.34 10.92 8.82
CA SER A 176 21.53 11.01 8.00
C SER A 176 21.32 10.48 6.58
N ALA A 177 20.29 9.64 6.39
CA ALA A 177 19.94 9.01 5.12
C ALA A 177 18.80 9.74 4.40
N VAL A 178 17.98 10.48 5.15
CA VAL A 178 17.07 11.48 4.59
C VAL A 178 17.77 12.82 4.53
N ASP A 179 17.75 13.48 3.36
CA ASP A 179 18.02 14.91 3.30
C ASP A 179 16.84 15.62 3.99
N VAL A 180 16.79 15.59 5.33
CA VAL A 180 15.91 16.49 6.07
C VAL A 180 16.43 17.87 5.70
N ALA A 181 15.74 18.51 4.76
CA ALA A 181 15.95 19.89 4.39
C ALA A 181 15.88 20.71 5.68
N SER A 182 17.06 20.93 6.25
CA SER A 182 17.23 21.62 7.49
C SER A 182 16.99 23.10 7.22
N SER A 183 16.12 23.69 8.04
CA SER A 183 16.04 25.11 8.38
C SER A 183 15.26 26.06 7.45
N PRO A 184 14.60 27.06 8.04
CA PRO A 184 15.36 28.25 8.42
C PRO A 184 15.57 28.38 9.94
N SER A 185 16.82 28.72 10.28
CA SER A 185 17.32 29.16 11.59
C SER A 185 16.31 29.93 12.44
N PRO A 186 16.36 29.80 13.78
CA PRO A 186 15.75 30.80 14.65
C PRO A 186 16.42 32.14 14.36
N ALA A 187 15.65 33.11 13.88
CA ALA A 187 16.10 34.49 13.76
C ALA A 187 16.51 34.98 15.15
N ALA A 188 17.81 35.00 15.42
CA ALA A 188 18.37 35.65 16.58
C ALA A 188 17.98 37.13 16.51
N ALA A 189 17.17 37.57 17.45
CA ALA A 189 16.91 38.98 17.70
C ALA A 189 18.26 39.68 17.92
N LEU A 190 18.60 40.63 17.03
CA LEU A 190 19.68 41.57 17.26
C LEU A 190 19.16 42.70 18.17
N PRO A 191 19.77 42.95 19.33
CA PRO A 191 19.60 44.20 20.05
C PRO A 191 20.68 45.22 19.66
N VAL A 192 20.31 46.50 19.84
CA VAL A 192 21.07 47.77 19.73
C VAL A 192 21.00 48.47 18.38
#